data_AF-A0A7C3CK42-F1
#
_entry.id   AF-A0A7C3CK42-F1
#
_cell.length_a   1.000
_cell.length_b   1.000
_cell.length_c   1.000
_cell.angle_alpha   90.00
_cell.angle_beta   90.00
_cell.angle_gamma   90.00
#
_symmetry.space_group_name_H-M   'P 1'
#
loop_
_entity.id
_entity.type
_entity.pdbx_description
1 polymer ?
#
loop_
_entity_poly.entity_id
_entity_poly.type
_entity_poly.pdbx_seq_one_letter_code
_entity_poly.pdbx_strand_id
1 'polypeptide(L)'
;MNTTMDPFEKYKKEYWQADKKRKGEILDIMIELVGMHKKSIIRRFKRMQLSDTVAKQAIPVKQGRPIIYGIEVTLALKQLWELSDKVCGELLFPMRKEYIEQLKKNNQWNINKEIEEKLLKMSLSTMKRKVSFFYQKDKDSFRKGLSTTKPSSIKSIIPIKNTSWLKAKIGEGQIDTVVHCGNSLNGDMAYTLNYTDYKTYWVGLRAQMNKGQQATVKSLLYIRRH
;
A
#
# COMPACT_ATOMS: atom_id res chain seq x y z
N MET A 1 -43.46 -10.35 18.08
CA MET A 1 -42.04 -10.23 18.48
C MET A 1 -41.91 -8.94 19.30
N ASN A 2 -41.89 -9.04 20.62
CA ASN A 2 -41.76 -7.86 21.49
C ASN A 2 -40.30 -7.40 21.45
N THR A 3 -40.06 -6.23 20.88
CA THR A 3 -38.76 -5.55 20.89
C THR A 3 -38.40 -5.26 22.35
N THR A 4 -37.50 -6.05 22.92
CA THR A 4 -36.97 -5.84 24.27
C THR A 4 -36.30 -4.47 24.29
N MET A 5 -36.97 -3.47 24.90
CA MET A 5 -36.40 -2.13 25.05
C MET A 5 -35.04 -2.20 25.75
N ASP A 6 -34.02 -1.50 25.23
CA ASP A 6 -32.72 -1.38 25.88
C ASP A 6 -32.92 -0.83 27.31
N PRO A 7 -32.52 -1.57 28.37
CA PRO A 7 -32.64 -1.11 29.75
C PRO A 7 -32.03 0.29 29.98
N PHE A 8 -30.97 0.65 29.25
CA PHE A 8 -30.38 1.99 29.33
C PHE A 8 -31.32 3.07 28.81
N GLU A 9 -32.00 2.84 27.70
CA GLU A 9 -32.98 3.78 27.14
C GLU A 9 -34.20 3.94 28.04
N LYS A 10 -34.62 2.85 28.70
CA LYS A 10 -35.71 2.86 29.67
C LYS A 10 -35.39 3.73 30.91
N TYR A 11 -34.21 3.53 31.51
CA TYR A 11 -33.89 4.17 32.80
C TYR A 11 -33.11 5.49 32.69
N LYS A 12 -32.65 5.92 31.49
CA LYS A 12 -31.78 7.10 31.37
C LYS A 12 -32.37 8.40 31.92
N LYS A 13 -33.63 8.71 31.60
CA LYS A 13 -34.28 9.96 32.02
C LYS A 13 -34.44 10.01 33.53
N GLU A 14 -34.93 8.91 34.10
CA GLU A 14 -35.12 8.75 35.54
C GLU A 14 -33.77 8.83 36.27
N TYR A 15 -32.74 8.13 35.79
CA TYR A 15 -31.41 8.17 36.37
C TYR A 15 -30.80 9.58 36.38
N TRP A 16 -31.02 10.40 35.34
CA TRP A 16 -30.47 11.75 35.30
C TRP A 16 -31.17 12.71 36.27
N GLN A 17 -32.47 12.53 36.51
CA GLN A 17 -33.29 13.39 37.38
C GLN A 17 -33.33 12.91 38.85
N ALA A 18 -32.99 11.65 39.10
CA ALA A 18 -33.03 11.03 40.42
C ALA A 18 -32.04 11.64 41.42
N ASP A 19 -32.42 11.57 42.70
CA ASP A 19 -31.55 11.87 43.84
C ASP A 19 -30.50 10.76 44.08
N LYS A 20 -29.64 10.94 45.07
CA LYS A 20 -28.54 9.97 45.32
C LYS A 20 -29.06 8.59 45.71
N LYS A 21 -30.18 8.52 46.45
CA LYS A 21 -30.78 7.27 46.92
C LYS A 21 -31.37 6.50 45.74
N ARG A 22 -32.23 7.14 44.94
CA ARG A 22 -32.86 6.54 43.77
C ARG A 22 -31.86 6.17 42.68
N LYS A 23 -30.78 6.96 42.49
CA LYS A 23 -29.66 6.57 41.62
C LYS A 23 -29.00 5.26 42.06
N GLY A 24 -28.89 5.03 43.37
CA GLY A 24 -28.39 3.76 43.91
C GLY A 24 -29.27 2.59 43.48
N GLU A 25 -30.58 2.71 43.71
CA GLU A 25 -31.58 1.68 43.36
C GLU A 25 -31.58 1.36 41.86
N ILE A 26 -31.56 2.39 41.00
CA ILE A 26 -31.50 2.21 39.54
C ILE A 26 -30.22 1.47 39.13
N LEU A 27 -29.08 1.79 39.76
CA LEU A 27 -27.83 1.10 39.44
C LEU A 27 -27.87 -0.37 39.83
N ASP A 28 -28.51 -0.71 40.95
CA ASP A 28 -28.60 -2.09 41.41
C ASP A 28 -29.52 -2.91 40.48
N ILE A 29 -30.65 -2.35 40.05
CA ILE A 29 -31.51 -2.92 38.99
C ILE A 29 -30.72 -3.13 37.68
N MET A 30 -29.91 -2.16 37.29
CA MET A 30 -29.13 -2.24 36.05
C MET A 30 -27.99 -3.26 36.11
N ILE A 31 -27.43 -3.50 37.31
CA ILE A 31 -26.45 -4.57 37.53
C ILE A 31 -27.11 -5.93 37.31
N GLU A 32 -28.31 -6.14 37.87
CA GLU A 32 -29.07 -7.38 37.70
C GLU A 32 -29.50 -7.60 36.24
N LEU A 33 -30.02 -6.57 35.57
CA LEU A 33 -30.52 -6.69 34.20
C LEU A 33 -29.44 -6.88 33.14
N VAL A 34 -28.26 -6.24 33.32
CA VAL A 34 -27.24 -6.17 32.25
C VAL A 34 -25.92 -6.87 32.63
N GLY A 35 -25.75 -7.28 33.89
CA GLY A 35 -24.55 -7.99 34.36
C GLY A 35 -23.25 -7.18 34.29
N MET A 36 -23.35 -5.84 34.20
CA MET A 36 -22.18 -4.96 34.12
C MET A 36 -21.80 -4.38 35.48
N HIS A 37 -20.50 -4.15 35.69
CA HIS A 37 -20.02 -3.48 36.89
C HIS A 37 -20.62 -2.06 37.04
N LYS A 38 -20.97 -1.67 38.27
CA LYS A 38 -21.59 -0.37 38.62
C LYS A 38 -20.93 0.84 37.96
N LYS A 39 -19.59 0.94 38.00
CA LYS A 39 -18.85 2.04 37.34
C LYS A 39 -19.00 2.06 35.81
N SER A 40 -19.22 0.92 35.16
CA SER A 40 -19.44 0.85 33.72
C SER A 40 -20.84 1.35 33.34
N ILE A 41 -21.85 1.01 34.15
CA ILE A 41 -23.23 1.50 34.01
C ILE A 41 -23.27 3.03 34.19
N ILE A 42 -22.63 3.56 35.24
CA ILE A 42 -22.51 5.01 35.48
C ILE A 42 -21.85 5.71 34.28
N ARG A 43 -20.73 5.17 33.76
CA ARG A 43 -20.05 5.73 32.58
C ARG A 43 -20.94 5.72 31.34
N ARG A 44 -21.74 4.67 31.14
CA ARG A 44 -22.68 4.58 30.01
C ARG A 44 -23.79 5.63 30.13
N PHE A 45 -24.44 5.77 31.29
CA PHE A 45 -25.43 6.84 31.51
C PHE A 45 -24.85 8.23 31.31
N LYS A 46 -23.60 8.48 31.75
CA LYS A 46 -22.93 9.76 31.54
C LYS A 46 -22.64 10.04 30.07
N ARG A 47 -22.18 9.03 29.30
CA ARG A 47 -21.97 9.19 27.85
C ARG A 47 -23.27 9.47 27.10
N MET A 48 -24.34 8.76 27.46
CA MET A 48 -25.67 8.98 26.88
C MET A 48 -26.20 10.38 27.22
N GLN A 49 -25.93 10.88 28.42
CA GLN A 49 -26.31 12.24 28.81
C GLN A 49 -25.57 13.26 27.96
N LEU A 50 -24.26 13.10 27.80
CA LEU A 50 -23.42 13.96 26.97
C LEU A 50 -23.87 13.93 25.51
N SER A 51 -24.12 12.76 24.93
CA SER A 51 -24.60 12.65 23.55
C SER A 51 -25.98 13.25 23.36
N ASP A 52 -26.92 13.04 24.29
CA ASP A 52 -28.26 13.65 24.21
C ASP A 52 -28.18 15.17 24.38
N THR A 53 -27.27 15.69 25.21
CA THR A 53 -27.05 17.15 25.33
C THR A 53 -26.37 17.74 24.10
N VAL A 54 -25.38 17.04 23.52
CA VAL A 54 -24.66 17.47 22.31
C VAL A 54 -25.48 17.26 21.03
N ALA A 55 -26.46 16.37 21.04
CA ALA A 55 -27.43 16.25 19.95
C ALA A 55 -28.52 17.33 20.04
N LYS A 56 -28.91 17.74 21.26
CA LYS A 56 -29.92 18.79 21.49
C LYS A 56 -29.37 20.20 21.35
N GLN A 57 -28.15 20.44 21.81
CA GLN A 57 -27.41 21.65 21.49
C GLN A 57 -26.79 21.38 20.14
N ALA A 58 -27.16 22.10 19.07
CA ALA A 58 -26.56 21.98 17.75
C ALA A 58 -25.08 22.44 17.75
N ILE A 59 -24.25 21.86 18.61
CA ILE A 59 -22.82 22.07 18.67
C ILE A 59 -22.30 21.44 17.38
N PRO A 60 -21.74 22.23 16.46
CA PRO A 60 -21.15 21.67 15.25
C PRO A 60 -20.11 20.65 15.72
N VAL A 61 -20.28 19.39 15.32
CA VAL A 61 -19.23 18.39 15.44
C VAL A 61 -17.98 19.06 14.87
N LYS A 62 -16.93 19.25 15.69
CA LYS A 62 -15.69 19.87 15.23
C LYS A 62 -15.19 19.06 14.03
N GLN A 63 -15.54 19.50 12.83
CA GLN A 63 -15.02 18.92 11.61
C GLN A 63 -13.51 19.13 11.72
N GLY A 64 -12.75 18.04 11.55
CA GLY A 64 -11.30 18.09 11.64
C GLY A 64 -10.72 19.10 10.65
N ARG A 65 -9.38 19.19 10.60
CA ARG A 65 -8.69 20.06 9.64
C ARG A 65 -9.29 19.88 8.22
N PRO A 66 -9.63 20.96 7.51
CA PRO A 66 -10.22 20.87 6.18
C PRO A 66 -9.33 20.05 5.23
N ILE A 67 -9.96 19.22 4.41
CA ILE A 67 -9.28 18.32 3.49
C ILE A 67 -8.74 19.14 2.31
N ILE A 68 -7.43 19.41 2.31
CA ILE A 68 -6.75 20.16 1.25
C ILE A 68 -6.69 19.36 -0.07
N TYR A 69 -6.42 18.05 0.03
CA TYR A 69 -6.27 17.16 -1.11
C TYR A 69 -7.46 16.20 -1.21
N GLY A 70 -8.57 16.73 -1.70
CA GLY A 70 -9.84 16.03 -1.89
C GLY A 70 -9.79 14.91 -2.94
N ILE A 71 -10.97 14.43 -3.32
CA ILE A 71 -11.10 13.26 -4.21
C ILE A 71 -10.51 13.53 -5.60
N GLU A 72 -10.77 14.70 -6.17
CA GLU A 72 -10.30 15.07 -7.51
C GLU A 72 -8.77 15.12 -7.58
N VAL A 73 -8.12 15.73 -6.59
CA VAL A 73 -6.65 15.75 -6.49
C VAL A 73 -6.09 14.33 -6.33
N THR A 74 -6.81 13.48 -5.62
CA THR A 74 -6.39 12.09 -5.41
C THR A 74 -6.51 11.28 -6.69
N LEU A 75 -7.56 11.48 -7.49
CA LEU A 75 -7.74 10.84 -8.80
C LEU A 75 -6.69 11.32 -9.80
N ALA A 76 -6.43 12.63 -9.86
CA ALA A 76 -5.38 13.19 -10.69
C ALA A 76 -3.98 12.64 -10.32
N LEU A 77 -3.68 12.51 -9.02
CA LEU A 77 -2.45 11.86 -8.57
C LEU A 77 -2.40 10.38 -8.97
N LYS A 78 -3.55 9.68 -8.93
CA LYS A 78 -3.64 8.27 -9.33
C LYS A 78 -3.35 8.10 -10.82
N GLN A 79 -3.84 8.99 -11.67
CA GLN A 79 -3.53 8.98 -13.11
C GLN A 79 -2.02 9.13 -13.35
N LEU A 80 -1.37 10.07 -12.67
CA LEU A 80 0.10 10.23 -12.75
C LEU A 80 0.83 8.97 -12.28
N TRP A 81 0.37 8.37 -11.19
CA TRP A 81 0.94 7.14 -10.67
C TRP A 81 0.79 5.96 -11.65
N GLU A 82 -0.37 5.78 -12.27
CA GLU A 82 -0.60 4.74 -13.27
C GLU A 82 0.26 4.95 -14.53
N LEU A 83 0.40 6.19 -14.98
CA LEU A 83 1.27 6.54 -16.13
C LEU A 83 2.76 6.31 -15.85
N SER A 84 3.16 6.48 -14.59
CA SER A 84 4.54 6.25 -14.16
C SER A 84 4.89 4.77 -13.96
N ASP A 85 4.08 3.85 -14.48
CA ASP A 85 4.17 2.41 -14.21
C ASP A 85 4.14 2.10 -12.70
N LYS A 86 3.29 2.83 -11.98
CA LYS A 86 3.03 2.63 -10.55
C LYS A 86 4.31 2.74 -9.70
N VAL A 87 5.18 3.73 -9.93
CA VAL A 87 6.39 3.94 -9.10
C VAL A 87 6.06 4.45 -7.69
N CYS A 88 7.02 4.32 -6.77
CA CYS A 88 6.82 4.76 -5.39
C CYS A 88 6.76 6.29 -5.28
N GLY A 89 6.22 6.78 -4.16
CA GLY A 89 6.07 8.22 -3.95
C GLY A 89 7.38 9.01 -3.98
N GLU A 90 8.53 8.40 -3.63
CA GLU A 90 9.84 9.06 -3.77
C GLU A 90 10.24 9.32 -5.23
N LEU A 91 9.92 8.38 -6.13
CA LEU A 91 10.24 8.49 -7.55
C LEU A 91 9.21 9.36 -8.29
N LEU A 92 7.93 9.23 -7.96
CA LEU A 92 6.88 10.02 -8.57
C LEU A 92 7.00 11.51 -8.23
N PHE A 93 7.44 11.83 -7.01
CA PHE A 93 7.51 13.21 -6.55
C PHE A 93 8.33 14.13 -7.48
N PRO A 94 9.62 13.90 -7.76
CA PRO A 94 10.39 14.77 -8.65
C PRO A 94 9.83 14.81 -10.08
N MET A 95 9.24 13.71 -10.56
CA MET A 95 8.75 13.60 -11.95
C MET A 95 7.36 14.21 -12.18
N ARG A 96 6.58 14.47 -11.12
CA ARG A 96 5.18 14.93 -11.23
C ARG A 96 4.98 16.13 -12.15
N LYS A 97 5.92 17.08 -12.11
CA LYS A 97 5.85 18.31 -12.92
C LYS A 97 6.01 17.98 -14.41
N GLU A 98 7.02 17.19 -14.74
CA GLU A 98 7.28 16.76 -16.11
C GLU A 98 6.11 15.96 -16.67
N TYR A 99 5.56 15.01 -15.92
CA TYR A 99 4.38 14.27 -16.37
C TYR A 99 3.17 15.17 -16.66
N ILE A 100 2.89 16.13 -15.78
CA ILE A 100 1.81 17.10 -16.01
C ILE A 100 2.06 17.90 -17.30
N GLU A 101 3.29 18.39 -17.51
CA GLU A 101 3.66 19.15 -18.71
C GLU A 101 3.52 18.33 -20.00
N GLN A 102 3.95 17.06 -19.99
CA GLN A 102 3.83 16.17 -21.15
C GLN A 102 2.37 15.82 -21.44
N LEU A 103 1.56 15.54 -20.42
CA LEU A 103 0.13 15.27 -20.60
C LEU A 103 -0.62 16.48 -21.15
N LYS A 104 -0.24 17.69 -20.74
CA LYS A 104 -0.76 18.93 -21.32
C LYS A 104 -0.42 19.07 -22.80
N LYS A 105 0.85 18.85 -23.16
CA LYS A 105 1.30 18.91 -24.57
C LYS A 105 0.51 17.96 -25.47
N ASN A 106 0.13 16.80 -24.94
CA ASN A 106 -0.62 15.79 -25.66
C ASN A 106 -2.15 15.92 -25.56
N ASN A 107 -2.68 17.00 -24.96
CA ASN A 107 -4.11 17.20 -24.70
C ASN A 107 -4.76 16.06 -23.88
N GLN A 108 -3.99 15.40 -23.02
CA GLN A 108 -4.42 14.29 -22.15
C GLN A 108 -4.61 14.72 -20.68
N TRP A 109 -4.48 16.02 -20.39
CA TRP A 109 -4.62 16.61 -19.05
C TRP A 109 -5.86 17.50 -18.94
N ASN A 110 -7.03 16.89 -18.75
CA ASN A 110 -8.31 17.59 -18.63
C ASN A 110 -8.69 17.85 -17.17
N ILE A 111 -7.78 18.47 -16.41
CA ILE A 111 -7.93 18.70 -14.96
C ILE A 111 -7.86 20.20 -14.68
N ASN A 112 -8.69 20.68 -13.75
CA ASN A 112 -8.73 22.09 -13.35
C ASN A 112 -7.36 22.57 -12.81
N LYS A 113 -6.99 23.80 -13.14
CA LYS A 113 -5.74 24.45 -12.70
C LYS A 113 -5.55 24.43 -11.18
N GLU A 114 -6.63 24.55 -10.40
CA GLU A 114 -6.56 24.47 -8.94
C GLU A 114 -6.06 23.10 -8.44
N ILE A 115 -6.50 22.01 -9.09
CA ILE A 115 -6.09 20.65 -8.75
C ILE A 115 -4.62 20.45 -9.10
N GLU A 116 -4.20 20.94 -10.27
CA GLU A 116 -2.81 20.90 -10.70
C GLU A 116 -1.89 21.62 -9.70
N GLU A 117 -2.25 22.83 -9.29
CA GLU A 117 -1.48 23.57 -8.29
C GLU A 117 -1.38 22.81 -6.97
N LYS A 118 -2.48 22.15 -6.54
CA LYS A 118 -2.47 21.28 -5.35
C LYS A 118 -1.52 20.10 -5.53
N LEU A 119 -1.45 19.47 -6.70
CA LEU A 119 -0.49 18.39 -6.97
C LEU A 119 0.97 18.89 -6.92
N LEU A 120 1.23 20.06 -7.50
CA LEU A 120 2.56 20.66 -7.51
C LEU A 120 3.01 21.08 -6.10
N LYS A 121 2.09 21.61 -5.28
CA LYS A 121 2.32 22.01 -3.88
C LYS A 121 2.34 20.82 -2.90
N MET A 122 1.87 19.65 -3.30
CA MET A 122 1.81 18.47 -2.44
C MET A 122 3.21 18.11 -1.91
N SER A 123 3.35 17.91 -0.59
CA SER A 123 4.62 17.48 0.00
C SER A 123 4.94 16.03 -0.35
N LEU A 124 6.23 15.68 -0.36
CA LEU A 124 6.69 14.30 -0.55
C LEU A 124 6.03 13.33 0.44
N SER A 125 5.95 13.71 1.72
CA SER A 125 5.32 12.89 2.76
C SER A 125 3.84 12.61 2.50
N THR A 126 3.10 13.59 1.96
CA THR A 126 1.68 13.42 1.62
C THR A 126 1.52 12.56 0.38
N MET A 127 2.37 12.76 -0.63
CA MET A 127 2.38 11.94 -1.84
C MET A 127 2.68 10.49 -1.52
N LYS A 128 3.74 10.20 -0.74
CA LYS A 128 4.08 8.85 -0.27
C LYS A 128 2.88 8.17 0.40
N ARG A 129 2.19 8.87 1.30
CA ARG A 129 1.01 8.32 2.00
C ARG A 129 -0.12 8.00 1.01
N LYS A 130 -0.44 8.89 0.08
CA LYS A 130 -1.49 8.65 -0.93
C LYS A 130 -1.14 7.51 -1.89
N VAL A 131 0.09 7.50 -2.40
CA VAL A 131 0.60 6.44 -3.29
C VAL A 131 0.59 5.08 -2.58
N SER A 132 0.97 5.02 -1.30
CA SER A 132 0.88 3.80 -0.50
C SER A 132 -0.55 3.24 -0.43
N PHE A 133 -1.57 4.10 -0.33
CA PHE A 133 -2.97 3.66 -0.40
C PHE A 133 -3.35 3.13 -1.78
N PHE A 134 -2.79 3.68 -2.86
CA PHE A 134 -3.04 3.16 -4.21
C PHE A 134 -2.47 1.76 -4.37
N TYR A 135 -1.22 1.56 -3.96
CA TYR A 135 -0.63 0.22 -3.91
C TYR A 135 -1.52 -0.76 -3.15
N GLN A 136 -1.95 -0.41 -1.93
CA GLN A 136 -2.75 -1.31 -1.07
C GLN A 136 -4.06 -1.75 -1.71
N LYS A 137 -4.64 -0.89 -2.56
CA LYS A 137 -5.90 -1.18 -3.26
C LYS A 137 -5.70 -1.82 -4.63
N ASP A 138 -4.51 -1.71 -5.20
CA ASP A 138 -4.20 -2.24 -6.51
C ASP A 138 -3.87 -3.74 -6.41
N LYS A 139 -4.71 -4.56 -7.04
CA LYS A 139 -4.60 -6.03 -7.00
C LYS A 139 -3.34 -6.53 -7.70
N ASP A 140 -2.81 -5.75 -8.64
CA ASP A 140 -1.63 -6.13 -9.43
C ASP A 140 -0.33 -5.70 -8.73
N SER A 141 -0.34 -4.59 -8.02
CA SER A 141 0.81 -4.04 -7.29
C SER A 141 1.41 -4.96 -6.20
N PHE A 142 0.59 -5.77 -5.54
CA PHE A 142 1.03 -6.65 -4.45
C PHE A 142 1.35 -8.08 -4.89
N ARG A 143 1.25 -8.40 -6.18
CA ARG A 143 1.71 -9.69 -6.67
C ARG A 143 3.23 -9.66 -6.71
N LYS A 144 3.88 -10.49 -5.88
CA LYS A 144 5.27 -10.87 -6.14
C LYS A 144 5.34 -11.29 -7.60
N GLY A 145 6.28 -10.72 -8.35
CA GLY A 145 6.50 -11.08 -9.74
C GLY A 145 6.59 -12.60 -9.87
N LEU A 146 6.03 -13.12 -10.96
CA LEU A 146 6.06 -14.56 -11.23
C LEU A 146 7.51 -15.01 -11.31
N SER A 147 7.89 -15.95 -10.46
CA SER A 147 9.24 -16.50 -10.43
C SER A 147 9.21 -17.97 -10.83
N THR A 148 10.05 -18.31 -11.81
CA THR A 148 10.40 -19.70 -12.12
C THR A 148 11.45 -20.27 -11.15
N THR A 149 12.06 -19.44 -10.31
CA THR A 149 13.06 -19.90 -9.35
C THR A 149 12.41 -20.20 -8.00
N LYS A 150 12.59 -21.44 -7.53
CA LYS A 150 12.28 -21.84 -6.15
C LYS A 150 13.59 -21.88 -5.37
N PRO A 151 13.69 -21.20 -4.21
CA PRO A 151 14.87 -21.32 -3.36
C PRO A 151 15.00 -22.79 -2.93
N SER A 152 16.14 -23.41 -3.24
CA SER A 152 16.46 -24.79 -2.86
C SER A 152 17.53 -24.83 -1.77
N SER A 153 17.57 -25.92 -1.01
CA SER A 153 18.61 -26.20 -0.01
C SER A 153 20.02 -26.27 -0.62
N ILE A 154 20.14 -26.49 -1.92
CA ILE A 154 21.42 -26.49 -2.65
C ILE A 154 22.19 -25.16 -2.48
N LYS A 155 21.49 -24.04 -2.24
CA LYS A 155 22.15 -22.74 -1.99
C LYS A 155 23.11 -22.76 -0.80
N SER A 156 22.92 -23.63 0.20
CA SER A 156 23.84 -23.73 1.35
C SER A 156 25.11 -24.52 1.04
N ILE A 157 25.14 -25.27 -0.07
CA ILE A 157 26.24 -26.15 -0.47
C ILE A 157 27.11 -25.47 -1.54
N ILE A 158 26.52 -24.59 -2.37
CA ILE A 158 27.27 -23.84 -3.38
C ILE A 158 28.11 -22.76 -2.70
N PRO A 159 29.45 -22.79 -2.82
CA PRO A 159 30.31 -21.76 -2.25
C PRO A 159 29.98 -20.40 -2.86
N ILE A 160 29.68 -19.42 -2.01
CA ILE A 160 29.47 -18.04 -2.46
C ILE A 160 30.85 -17.40 -2.63
N LYS A 161 31.17 -16.98 -3.86
CA LYS A 161 32.39 -16.22 -4.13
C LYS A 161 32.31 -14.88 -3.42
N ASN A 162 33.00 -14.74 -2.29
CA ASN A 162 33.04 -13.50 -1.49
C ASN A 162 34.18 -12.56 -1.91
N THR A 163 34.54 -12.55 -3.19
CA THR A 163 35.59 -11.67 -3.71
C THR A 163 35.00 -10.29 -3.99
N SER A 164 35.69 -9.24 -3.58
CA SER A 164 35.26 -7.87 -3.89
C SER A 164 35.17 -7.67 -5.41
N TRP A 165 34.01 -7.22 -5.87
CA TRP A 165 33.72 -6.89 -7.27
C TRP A 165 34.73 -5.88 -7.85
N LEU A 166 35.29 -5.02 -6.99
CA LEU A 166 36.30 -4.01 -7.36
C LEU A 166 37.63 -4.62 -7.82
N LYS A 167 37.94 -5.84 -7.37
CA LYS A 167 39.18 -6.57 -7.72
C LYS A 167 38.98 -7.57 -8.86
N ALA A 168 37.79 -7.63 -9.44
CA ALA A 168 37.49 -8.57 -10.52
C ALA A 168 38.32 -8.24 -11.77
N LYS A 169 38.77 -9.29 -12.46
CA LYS A 169 39.42 -9.17 -13.77
C LYS A 169 38.36 -9.06 -14.86
N ILE A 170 38.75 -8.49 -16.01
CA ILE A 170 37.91 -8.51 -17.21
C ILE A 170 37.67 -9.99 -17.59
N GLY A 171 36.42 -10.33 -17.89
CA GLY A 171 35.94 -11.69 -18.12
C GLY A 171 35.45 -12.41 -16.86
N GLU A 172 35.57 -11.81 -15.68
CA GLU A 172 34.86 -12.27 -14.49
C GLU A 172 33.52 -11.54 -14.37
N GLY A 173 32.44 -12.31 -14.27
CA GLY A 173 31.10 -11.75 -14.26
C GLY A 173 30.08 -12.66 -13.59
N GLN A 174 28.86 -12.15 -13.51
CA GLN A 174 27.70 -12.89 -13.04
C GLN A 174 26.83 -13.29 -14.21
N ILE A 175 26.20 -14.45 -14.09
CA ILE A 175 25.14 -14.90 -14.99
C ILE A 175 23.80 -14.88 -14.27
N ASP A 176 22.75 -14.50 -14.98
CA ASP A 176 21.37 -14.63 -14.53
C ASP A 176 20.43 -14.92 -15.70
N THR A 177 19.21 -15.39 -15.41
CA THR A 177 18.17 -15.64 -16.43
C THR A 177 16.87 -14.93 -16.09
N VAL A 178 16.37 -14.13 -17.03
CA VAL A 178 15.05 -13.51 -16.96
C VAL A 178 14.07 -14.34 -17.77
N VAL A 179 12.91 -14.65 -17.20
CA VAL A 179 11.84 -15.37 -17.88
C VAL A 179 10.83 -14.40 -18.50
N HIS A 180 10.48 -14.60 -19.76
CA HIS A 180 9.47 -13.80 -20.45
C HIS A 180 8.10 -14.50 -20.36
N CYS A 181 7.42 -14.31 -19.23
CA CYS A 181 6.19 -15.04 -18.90
C CYS A 181 4.92 -14.20 -18.80
N GLY A 182 5.03 -12.86 -18.91
CA GLY A 182 3.89 -11.97 -18.69
C GLY A 182 3.18 -12.29 -17.37
N ASN A 183 1.90 -12.68 -17.46
CA ASN A 183 1.04 -12.96 -16.30
C ASN A 183 0.84 -14.46 -16.01
N SER A 184 1.55 -15.37 -16.69
CA SER A 184 1.38 -16.81 -16.50
C SER A 184 2.69 -17.59 -16.64
N LEU A 185 2.93 -18.53 -15.73
CA LEU A 185 4.04 -19.48 -15.82
C LEU A 185 3.65 -20.80 -16.50
N ASN A 186 2.61 -20.82 -17.32
CA ASN A 186 2.19 -22.02 -18.04
C ASN A 186 2.72 -22.02 -19.48
N GLY A 187 3.21 -23.17 -19.93
CA GLY A 187 3.69 -23.39 -21.31
C GLY A 187 5.19 -23.17 -21.49
N ASP A 188 5.62 -23.24 -22.75
CA ASP A 188 7.01 -22.97 -23.14
C ASP A 188 7.31 -21.48 -23.05
N MET A 189 8.48 -21.14 -22.51
CA MET A 189 8.88 -19.75 -22.29
C MET A 189 10.24 -19.47 -22.89
N ALA A 190 10.37 -18.26 -23.44
CA ALA A 190 11.67 -17.69 -23.73
C ALA A 190 12.32 -17.19 -22.42
N TYR A 191 13.61 -17.41 -22.32
CA TYR A 191 14.47 -16.86 -21.28
C TYR A 191 15.55 -16.03 -21.94
N THR A 192 15.91 -14.90 -21.34
CA THR A 192 17.15 -14.22 -21.67
C THR A 192 18.21 -14.59 -20.64
N LEU A 193 19.29 -15.22 -21.08
CA LEU A 193 20.53 -15.29 -20.32
C LEU A 193 21.23 -13.93 -20.38
N ASN A 194 21.55 -13.40 -19.21
CA ASN A 194 22.35 -12.21 -19.03
C ASN A 194 23.71 -12.61 -18.44
N TYR A 195 24.79 -12.19 -19.08
CA TYR A 195 26.13 -12.17 -18.50
C TYR A 195 26.54 -10.72 -18.28
N THR A 196 26.96 -10.38 -17.06
CA THR A 196 27.45 -9.04 -16.71
C THR A 196 28.87 -9.12 -16.20
N ASP A 197 29.79 -8.48 -16.91
CA ASP A 197 31.19 -8.36 -16.51
C ASP A 197 31.33 -7.37 -15.35
N TYR A 198 32.03 -7.78 -14.29
CA TYR A 198 32.14 -6.97 -13.07
C TYR A 198 32.98 -5.71 -13.25
N LYS A 199 34.01 -5.76 -14.10
CA LYS A 199 35.00 -4.68 -14.20
C LYS A 199 34.55 -3.59 -15.17
N THR A 200 33.95 -4.00 -16.28
CA THR A 200 33.58 -3.14 -17.40
C THR A 200 32.10 -2.79 -17.40
N TYR A 201 31.28 -3.51 -16.62
CA TYR A 201 29.82 -3.47 -16.71
C TYR A 201 29.29 -3.82 -18.11
N TRP A 202 30.10 -4.46 -18.95
CA TRP A 202 29.64 -4.94 -20.25
C TRP A 202 28.62 -6.06 -20.05
N VAL A 203 27.55 -6.00 -20.84
CA VAL A 203 26.40 -6.89 -20.74
C VAL A 203 26.26 -7.69 -22.03
N GLY A 204 26.32 -9.01 -21.89
CA GLY A 204 26.06 -9.97 -22.96
C GLY A 204 24.70 -10.63 -22.77
N LEU A 205 23.82 -10.50 -23.77
CA LEU A 205 22.45 -11.05 -23.72
C LEU A 205 22.27 -12.15 -24.75
N ARG A 206 21.59 -13.24 -24.37
CA ARG A 206 21.20 -14.28 -25.32
C ARG A 206 19.87 -14.93 -24.97
N ALA A 207 18.98 -15.02 -25.95
CA ALA A 207 17.72 -15.76 -25.80
C ALA A 207 17.97 -17.29 -25.80
N GLN A 208 17.23 -18.00 -24.93
CA GLN A 208 17.24 -19.46 -24.79
C GLN A 208 15.86 -19.99 -24.38
N MET A 209 15.56 -21.25 -24.70
CA MET A 209 14.20 -21.82 -24.48
C MET A 209 14.00 -22.44 -23.10
N ASN A 210 15.05 -22.60 -22.30
CA ASN A 210 14.94 -23.16 -20.94
C ASN A 210 16.13 -22.73 -20.07
N LYS A 211 16.08 -23.05 -18.77
CA LYS A 211 17.17 -22.81 -17.80
C LYS A 211 18.17 -23.97 -17.67
N GLY A 212 18.06 -24.99 -18.53
CA GLY A 212 18.91 -26.17 -18.49
C GLY A 212 20.38 -25.83 -18.77
N GLN A 213 21.27 -26.61 -18.17
CA GLN A 213 22.73 -26.42 -18.29
C GLN A 213 23.18 -26.34 -19.77
N GLN A 214 22.68 -27.24 -20.62
CA GLN A 214 23.08 -27.28 -22.04
C GLN A 214 22.72 -25.99 -22.79
N ALA A 215 21.50 -25.47 -22.58
CA ALA A 215 21.06 -24.22 -23.19
C ALA A 215 21.90 -23.04 -22.69
N THR A 216 22.12 -22.95 -21.38
CA THR A 216 22.91 -21.87 -20.76
C THR A 216 24.37 -21.89 -21.23
N VAL A 217 25.02 -23.06 -21.31
CA VAL A 217 26.39 -23.18 -21.82
C VAL A 217 26.48 -22.75 -23.29
N LYS A 218 25.53 -23.19 -24.13
CA LYS A 218 25.48 -22.77 -25.53
C LYS A 218 25.34 -21.26 -25.67
N SER A 219 24.49 -20.64 -24.85
CA SER A 219 24.31 -19.18 -24.81
C SER A 219 25.57 -18.45 -24.37
N LEU A 220 26.29 -18.95 -23.35
CA LEU A 220 27.56 -18.36 -22.91
C LEU A 220 28.65 -18.46 -23.97
N LEU A 221 28.76 -19.60 -24.65
CA LEU A 221 29.69 -19.76 -25.77
C LEU A 221 29.39 -18.80 -26.92
N TYR A 222 28.11 -18.50 -27.16
CA TYR A 222 27.72 -17.50 -28.15
C TYR A 222 28.16 -16.10 -27.73
N ILE A 223 27.85 -15.68 -26.49
CA ILE A 223 28.24 -14.38 -25.92
C ILE A 223 29.77 -14.22 -25.91
N ARG A 224 30.53 -15.29 -25.70
CA ARG A 224 31.99 -15.22 -25.72
C ARG A 224 32.57 -14.94 -27.12
N ARG A 225 31.84 -15.29 -28.18
CA ARG A 225 32.32 -15.18 -29.57
C ARG A 225 31.96 -13.85 -30.25
N HIS A 226 30.99 -13.11 -29.72
CA HIS A 226 30.42 -11.90 -30.31
C HIS A 226 30.33 -10.80 -29.26
#